data_AF-U4KEM9-F1
#
_entry.id   AF-U4KEM9-F1
#
_cell.length_a   1.000
_cell.length_b   1.000
_cell.length_c   1.000
_cell.angle_alpha   90.00
_cell.angle_beta   90.00
_cell.angle_gamma   90.00
#
_symmetry.space_group_name_H-M   'P 1'
#
loop_
_entity.id
_entity.type
_entity.pdbx_description
1 polymer ?
#
loop_
_entity_poly.entity_id
_entity_poly.type
_entity_poly.pdbx_seq_one_letter_code
_entity_poly.pdbx_strand_id
1 'polypeptide(L)' 'MATNGKTGDNRRHGMVRERSQTQTPSGHWVKRDANTGRFMDVKQDGTPFKSVRKEK' A
#
# COMPACT_ATOMS: atom_id res chain seq x y z
N MET A 1 11.15 3.40 4.86
CA MET A 1 11.78 4.01 3.65
C MET A 1 11.98 2.97 2.54
N ALA A 2 11.51 3.29 1.32
CA ALA A 2 11.84 2.53 0.11
C ALA A 2 13.18 3.02 -0.42
N THR A 3 14.15 2.14 -0.60
CA THR A 3 15.49 2.50 -1.07
C THR A 3 15.49 2.72 -2.57
N ASN A 4 16.07 3.84 -2.99
CA ASN A 4 16.12 4.30 -4.38
C ASN A 4 17.20 3.53 -5.15
N GLY A 5 16.85 2.33 -5.62
CA GLY A 5 17.69 1.55 -6.51
C GLY A 5 17.61 2.10 -7.94
N LYS A 6 18.60 2.92 -8.31
CA LYS A 6 18.92 3.44 -9.66
C LYS A 6 17.91 4.43 -10.27
N THR A 7 18.39 5.66 -10.46
CA THR A 7 17.72 6.76 -11.16
C THR A 7 17.54 6.41 -12.64
N GLY A 8 16.32 6.46 -13.16
CA GLY A 8 16.08 6.33 -14.61
C GLY A 8 14.71 5.80 -15.03
N ASP A 9 13.92 5.22 -14.12
CA ASP A 9 12.57 4.77 -14.42
C ASP A 9 11.66 5.37 -13.36
N ASN A 10 10.60 6.09 -13.76
CA ASN A 10 9.68 6.80 -12.85
C ASN A 10 8.75 5.81 -12.11
N ARG A 11 9.35 4.80 -11.48
CA ARG A 11 8.71 3.65 -10.85
C ARG A 11 9.36 3.44 -9.51
N ARG A 12 8.54 3.27 -8.47
CA ARG A 12 9.04 2.98 -7.13
C ARG A 12 9.66 1.59 -7.09
N HIS A 13 10.96 1.51 -6.81
CA HIS A 13 11.64 0.25 -6.56
C HIS A 13 11.41 -0.21 -5.11
N GLY A 14 10.76 -1.36 -4.95
CA GLY A 14 10.54 -2.01 -3.65
C GLY A 14 9.15 -1.83 -3.04
N MET A 15 8.84 -2.69 -2.06
CA MET A 15 7.57 -2.68 -1.33
C MET A 15 7.47 -1.48 -0.38
N VAL A 16 6.27 -0.94 -0.23
CA VAL A 16 5.96 0.08 0.79
C VAL A 16 5.90 -0.61 2.15
N ARG A 17 6.99 -0.52 2.93
CA ARG A 17 7.06 -1.14 4.27
C ARG A 17 6.25 -0.39 5.33
N GLU A 18 6.06 0.91 5.16
CA GLU A 18 5.34 1.80 6.11
C GLU A 18 3.82 1.79 5.89
N ARG A 19 3.33 1.03 4.91
CA ARG A 19 1.90 0.93 4.63
C ARG A 19 1.51 -0.52 4.48
N SER A 20 0.38 -0.85 5.05
CA SER A 20 -0.30 -2.12 4.88
C SER A 20 -1.67 -1.88 4.24
N GLN A 21 -2.27 -2.94 3.72
CA GLN A 21 -3.63 -2.89 3.19
C GLN A 21 -4.46 -4.06 3.69
N THR A 22 -5.73 -3.79 3.95
CA THR A 22 -6.71 -4.79 4.34
C THR A 22 -7.93 -4.72 3.43
N GLN A 23 -8.61 -5.85 3.25
CA GLN A 23 -9.85 -5.92 2.50
C GLN A 23 -11.00 -5.71 3.48
N THR A 24 -11.88 -4.78 3.13
CA THR A 24 -13.11 -4.53 3.89
C THR A 24 -14.20 -5.53 3.49
N PRO A 25 -15.23 -5.74 4.34
CA PRO A 25 -16.35 -6.61 4.00
C PRO A 25 -17.10 -6.23 2.73
N SER A 26 -17.03 -4.95 2.31
CA SER A 26 -17.59 -4.47 1.05
C SER A 26 -16.74 -4.80 -0.18
N GLY A 27 -15.63 -5.52 -0.02
CA GLY A 27 -14.72 -5.94 -1.10
C GLY A 27 -13.66 -4.90 -1.47
N HIS A 28 -13.75 -3.68 -0.95
CA HIS A 28 -12.79 -2.61 -1.20
C HIS A 28 -11.51 -2.77 -0.40
N TRP A 29 -10.38 -2.36 -0.99
CA TRP A 29 -9.08 -2.37 -0.34
C TRP A 29 -8.80 -1.02 0.33
N VAL A 30 -8.32 -1.05 1.57
CA VAL A 30 -8.02 0.16 2.34
C VAL A 30 -6.57 0.17 2.77
N LYS A 31 -5.87 1.29 2.57
CA LYS A 31 -4.52 1.51 3.11
C LYS A 31 -4.60 1.81 4.59
N ARG A 32 -3.75 1.14 5.37
CA ARG A 32 -3.47 1.46 6.77
C ARG A 32 -2.02 1.95 6.89
N ASP A 33 -1.83 2.99 7.68
CA ASP A 33 -0.51 3.46 8.06
C ASP A 33 0.07 2.51 9.12
N ALA A 34 1.28 1.97 8.88
CA ALA A 34 1.85 0.96 9.76
C ALA A 34 2.38 1.54 11.09
N ASN A 35 2.60 2.86 11.16
CA ASN A 35 3.13 3.53 12.36
C ASN A 35 2.01 4.00 13.29
N THR A 36 0.92 4.51 12.71
CA THR A 36 -0.20 5.10 13.43
C THR A 36 -1.44 4.22 13.48
N GLY A 37 -1.52 3.18 12.65
CA GLY A 37 -2.67 2.28 12.54
C GLY A 37 -3.90 2.90 11.89
N ARG A 38 -3.82 4.16 11.42
CA ARG A 38 -4.95 4.88 10.83
C ARG A 38 -5.25 4.39 9.42
N PHE A 39 -6.54 4.30 9.09
CA PHE A 39 -6.99 4.12 7.72
C PHE A 39 -6.78 5.41 6.94
N MET A 40 -6.17 5.32 5.77
CA MET A 40 -5.84 6.49 4.95
C MET A 40 -6.77 6.62 3.76
N ASP A 41 -6.83 5.58 2.93
CA ASP A 41 -7.35 5.73 1.57
C ASP A 41 -8.01 4.43 1.12
N VAL A 42 -9.18 4.55 0.51
CA VAL A 42 -10.02 3.44 0.07
C VAL A 42 -9.94 3.34 -1.44
N LYS A 43 -9.65 2.14 -1.95
CA LYS A 43 -9.61 1.89 -3.38
C LYS A 43 -10.98 1.51 -3.90
N GLN A 44 -11.49 2.32 -4.83
CA GLN A 44 -12.80 2.09 -5.43
C GLN A 44 -12.79 1.00 -6.51
N ASP A 45 -11.64 0.72 -7.12
CA ASP A 45 -11.51 -0.26 -8.20
C ASP A 45 -11.59 -1.73 -7.75
N GLY A 46 -11.74 -2.00 -6.45
CA GLY A 46 -11.88 -3.34 -5.88
C GLY A 46 -10.62 -4.20 -5.91
N THR A 47 -9.50 -3.67 -6.41
CA THR A 47 -8.23 -4.41 -6.50
C THR A 47 -7.26 -3.97 -5.39
N PRO A 48 -6.23 -4.75 -5.04
CA PRO A 48 -5.24 -4.30 -4.08
C PRO A 48 -4.43 -3.09 -4.60
N PHE A 49 -3.92 -2.28 -3.68
CA PHE A 49 -2.93 -1.26 -3.98
C PHE A 49 -1.61 -1.89 -4.41
N LYS A 50 -1.06 -1.39 -5.52
CA LYS A 50 0.23 -1.84 -6.05
C LYS A 50 1.34 -1.54 -5.03
N SER A 51 2.21 -2.54 -4.82
CA SER A 51 3.38 -2.45 -3.94
C SER A 51 3.11 -2.26 -2.43
N VAL A 52 1.85 -2.36 -1.97
CA VAL A 52 1.49 -2.29 -0.54
C VAL A 52 1.28 -3.71 0.00
N ARG A 53 1.86 -4.04 1.17
CA ARG A 53 1.72 -5.39 1.75
C ARG A 53 0.28 -5.64 2.23
N LYS A 54 -0.26 -6.83 2.00
CA LYS A 54 -1.55 -7.24 2.59
C LYS A 54 -1.35 -7.57 4.07
N GLU A 55 -2.25 -7.10 4.92
CA GLU A 55 -2.38 -7.59 6.29
C GLU A 55 -2.85 -9.06 6.24
N LYS A 56 -2.36 -9.88 7.17
CA LYS A 56 -2.66 -11.31 7.24
C LYS A 56 -3.81 -11.55 8.20
#